data_AF-F4LIN8-F1
#
_entry.id   AF-F4LIN8-F1
#
_cell.length_a   1.000
_cell.length_b   1.000
_cell.length_c   1.000
_cell.angle_alpha   90.00
_cell.angle_beta   90.00
_cell.angle_gamma   90.00
#
_symmetry.space_group_name_H-M   'P 1'
#
loop_
_entity.id
_entity.type
_entity.pdbx_description
1 polymer ?
#
loop_
_entity_poly.entity_id
_entity_poly.type
_entity_poly.pdbx_seq_one_letter_code
_entity_poly.pdbx_strand_id
1 'polypeptide(L)' 'MKNFEEKLERLEQLGNDIKKNDVTLEDALKYFEEGITLARGMEKELDKIEGKIQILMNQPDPAVSSSKPELDLFSELSE' A
#
# COMPACT_ATOMS: atom_id res chain seq x y z
N MET A 1 -0.55 -4.63 -10.22
CA MET A 1 0.88 -4.72 -10.61
C MET A 1 1.12 -4.07 -11.97
N LYS A 2 0.63 -4.59 -13.10
CA LYS A 2 0.83 -3.93 -14.43
C LYS A 2 0.45 -2.43 -14.45
N ASN A 3 -0.71 -2.08 -13.89
CA ASN A 3 -1.15 -0.68 -13.78
C ASN A 3 -0.28 0.18 -12.84
N PHE A 4 0.38 -0.42 -11.85
CA PHE A 4 1.30 0.31 -10.96
C PHE A 4 2.63 0.58 -11.68
N GLU A 5 3.19 -0.44 -12.34
CA GLU A 5 4.42 -0.32 -13.13
C GLU A 5 4.26 0.69 -14.27
N GLU A 6 3.12 0.67 -14.97
CA GLU A 6 2.80 1.64 -16.03
C GLU A 6 2.74 3.09 -15.48
N LYS A 7 2.12 3.30 -14.31
CA LYS A 7 2.10 4.63 -13.66
C LYS A 7 3.48 5.07 -13.20
N LEU A 8 4.30 4.14 -12.72
CA LEU A 8 5.66 4.41 -12.28
C LEU A 8 6.54 4.81 -13.46
N GLU A 9 6.49 4.04 -14.56
CA GLU A 9 7.19 4.36 -15.80
C GLU A 9 6.77 5.73 -16.35
N ARG A 10 5.47 6.04 -16.31
CA ARG A 10 4.97 7.36 -16.71
C ARG A 10 5.53 8.47 -15.82
N LEU A 11 5.61 8.27 -14.51
CA LEU A 11 6.18 9.26 -13.59
C LEU A 11 7.66 9.52 -13.87
N GLU A 12 8.44 8.48 -14.20
CA GLU A 12 9.83 8.62 -14.61
C GLU A 12 9.96 9.39 -15.94
N GLN A 13 9.10 9.10 -16.91
CA GLN A 13 9.06 9.82 -18.19
C GLN A 13 8.78 11.31 -17.95
N LEU A 14 7.78 11.66 -17.14
CA LEU A 14 7.48 13.06 -16.79
C LEU A 14 8.68 13.75 -16.12
N GLY A 15 9.38 13.05 -15.24
CA GLY A 15 10.60 13.55 -14.59
C GLY A 15 11.75 13.80 -15.58
N ASN A 16 11.87 12.99 -16.63
CA ASN A 16 12.82 13.21 -17.71
C ASN A 16 12.40 14.36 -18.63
N ASP A 17 11.10 14.45 -18.93
CA ASP A 17 10.54 15.51 -19.77
C ASP A 17 10.73 16.89 -19.14
N ILE A 18 10.45 17.06 -17.84
CA ILE A 18 10.68 18.31 -17.09
C ILE A 18 12.14 18.79 -17.15
N LYS A 19 13.12 17.89 -17.30
CA LYS A 19 14.55 18.23 -17.32
C LYS A 19 15.04 18.66 -18.71
N LYS A 20 14.22 18.57 -19.75
CA LYS A 20 14.62 18.98 -21.10
C LYS A 20 14.69 20.50 -21.18
N ASN A 21 15.68 21.01 -21.92
CA ASN A 21 15.93 22.45 -22.04
C ASN A 21 14.88 23.20 -22.89
N ASP A 22 14.03 22.49 -23.61
CA ASP A 22 12.99 23.02 -24.49
C ASP A 22 11.59 23.00 -23.86
N VAL A 23 11.47 22.60 -22.59
CA VAL A 23 10.19 22.60 -21.89
C VAL A 23 9.76 24.03 -21.55
N THR A 24 8.54 24.36 -21.96
CA THR A 24 7.89 25.62 -21.60
C THR A 24 7.43 25.58 -20.14
N LEU A 25 7.25 26.75 -19.52
CA LEU A 25 6.75 26.85 -18.15
C LEU A 25 5.35 26.22 -17.99
N GLU A 26 4.48 26.38 -18.99
CA GLU A 26 3.14 25.80 -19.00
C GLU A 26 3.18 24.27 -19.07
N ASP A 27 4.07 23.71 -19.90
CA ASP A 27 4.22 22.26 -19.99
C ASP A 27 4.89 21.68 -18.74
N ALA A 28 5.87 22.38 -18.16
CA ALA A 28 6.46 22.01 -16.87
C ALA A 28 5.40 21.93 -15.76
N LEU A 29 4.48 22.90 -15.73
CA LEU A 29 3.38 22.92 -14.76
C LEU A 29 2.43 21.73 -14.98
N LYS A 30 2.05 21.44 -16.23
CA LYS A 30 1.21 20.27 -16.55
C LYS A 30 1.88 18.96 -16.13
N TYR A 31 3.16 18.79 -16.46
CA TYR A 31 3.91 17.58 -16.08
C TYR A 31 4.01 17.42 -14.57
N PHE A 32 4.17 18.52 -13.85
CA PHE A 32 4.18 18.51 -12.39
C PHE A 32 2.83 18.11 -11.81
N GLU A 33 1.73 18.67 -12.30
CA GLU A 33 0.36 18.31 -11.87
C GLU A 33 0.04 16.83 -12.14
N GLU A 34 0.41 16.35 -13.33
CA GLU A 34 0.26 14.93 -13.70
C GLU A 34 1.09 14.04 -12.77
N GLY A 35 2.36 14.41 -12.52
CA GLY A 35 3.25 13.67 -11.64
C GLY A 35 2.74 13.57 -10.20
N ILE A 36 2.23 14.67 -9.63
CA ILE A 36 1.62 14.67 -8.30
C ILE A 36 0.39 13.77 -8.24
N THR A 37 -0.43 13.79 -9.28
CA THR A 37 -1.64 12.96 -9.37
C THR A 37 -1.29 11.47 -9.42
N LEU A 38 -0.30 11.10 -10.24
CA LEU A 38 0.21 9.74 -10.34
C LEU A 38 0.79 9.25 -9.02
N ALA A 39 1.66 10.04 -8.40
CA ALA A 39 2.30 9.69 -7.12
C ALA A 39 1.27 9.43 -6.02
N ARG A 40 0.30 10.33 -5.85
CA ARG A 40 -0.80 10.16 -4.86
C ARG A 40 -1.67 8.94 -5.16
N GLY A 41 -1.87 8.62 -6.44
CA GLY A 41 -2.63 7.44 -6.85
C GLY A 41 -1.91 6.14 -6.48
N MET A 42 -0.59 6.11 -6.68
CA MET A 42 0.26 4.97 -6.34
C MET A 42 0.39 4.76 -4.84
N GLU A 43 0.57 5.83 -4.06
CA GLU A 43 0.59 5.79 -2.59
C GLU A 43 -0.66 5.09 -2.03
N LYS A 44 -1.86 5.52 -2.48
CA LYS A 44 -3.13 4.88 -2.10
C LYS A 44 -3.23 3.41 -2.51
N GLU A 45 -2.59 3.00 -3.59
CA GLU A 45 -2.58 1.60 -4.03
C GLU A 45 -1.69 0.76 -3.12
N LEU A 46 -0.53 1.30 -2.71
CA LEU A 46 0.37 0.68 -1.75
C LEU A 46 -0.28 0.54 -0.37
N ASP A 47 -0.93 1.59 0.14
CA ASP A 47 -1.64 1.56 1.43
C ASP A 47 -2.68 0.42 1.49
N LYS A 48 -3.43 0.23 0.40
CA LYS A 48 -4.42 -0.85 0.29
C LYS A 48 -3.77 -2.23 0.33
N ILE A 49 -2.60 -2.37 -0.30
CA ILE A 49 -1.85 -3.63 -0.29
C ILE A 49 -1.28 -3.89 1.10
N GLU A 50 -0.70 -2.89 1.75
CA GLU A 50 -0.20 -2.98 3.12
C GLU A 50 -1.32 -3.39 4.09
N GLY A 51 -2.49 -2.75 4.01
CA GLY A 51 -3.64 -3.12 4.82
C GLY A 51 -4.10 -4.56 4.61
N LYS A 52 -4.07 -5.07 3.37
CA LYS A 52 -4.36 -6.49 3.09
C LYS A 52 -3.32 -7.42 3.70
N ILE A 53 -2.03 -7.06 3.63
CA ILE A 53 -0.95 -7.84 4.24
C ILE A 53 -1.13 -7.89 5.76
N GLN A 54 -1.42 -6.77 6.40
CA GLN A 54 -1.67 -6.73 7.85
C GLN A 54 -2.84 -7.61 8.26
N ILE A 55 -3.95 -7.60 7.51
CA ILE A 55 -5.08 -8.48 7.77
C ILE A 55 -4.66 -9.95 7.68
N LEU A 56 -3.91 -10.34 6.66
CA LEU A 56 -3.46 -11.72 6.47
C LEU A 56 -2.46 -12.18 7.54
N MET A 57 -1.57 -11.30 7.99
CA MET A 57 -0.56 -11.61 9.01
C MET A 57 -1.14 -11.63 10.43
N ASN A 58 -2.18 -10.84 10.70
CA ASN A 58 -2.80 -10.73 12.02
C ASN A 58 -4.06 -11.60 12.19
N GLN A 59 -4.37 -12.47 11.22
CA GLN A 59 -5.44 -13.45 11.40
C GLN A 59 -5.01 -14.49 12.45
N PRO A 60 -5.85 -14.78 13.47
CA PRO A 60 -5.57 -15.87 14.38
C PRO A 60 -5.52 -17.16 13.58
N ASP A 61 -4.46 -17.94 13.80
CA ASP A 61 -4.28 -19.23 13.15
C ASP A 61 -5.53 -20.09 13.42
N PRO A 62 -6.24 -20.59 12.40
CA PRO A 62 -7.40 -21.45 12.61
C PRO A 62 -7.07 -22.70 13.43
N ALA A 63 -5.80 -23.12 13.48
CA ALA A 63 -5.33 -24.18 14.38
C ALA A 63 -5.39 -23.79 15.87
N VAL A 64 -5.29 -22.50 16.22
CA VAL A 64 -5.35 -21.99 17.60
C VAL A 64 -6.79 -21.66 18.02
N SER A 65 -7.67 -21.32 17.07
CA SER A 65 -9.10 -21.09 17.37
C SER A 65 -9.89 -22.39 17.61
N SER A 66 -9.32 -23.55 17.30
CA SER A 66 -9.94 -24.87 17.46
C SER A 66 -9.46 -25.64 18.69
N SER A 67 -8.45 -25.15 19.41
CA SER A 67 -8.15 -25.65 20.76
C SER A 67 -9.25 -25.15 21.70
N LYS A 68 -10.12 -26.07 22.13
CA LYS A 68 -11.11 -25.85 23.18
C LYS A 68 -10.43 -25.11 24.35
N PRO A 69 -10.97 -23.97 24.83
CA PRO A 69 -10.40 -23.29 25.99
C PRO A 69 -10.36 -24.27 27.17
N GLU A 70 -9.18 -24.56 27.69
CA GLU A 70 -9.06 -25.33 28.93
C GLU A 70 -9.52 -24.44 30.09
N LEU A 71 -10.76 -24.65 30.52
CA LEU A 71 -11.39 -23.99 31.66
C LEU A 71 -10.92 -24.55 33.02
N ASP A 72 -9.96 -25.48 33.00
CA ASP A 72 -9.47 -26.18 34.20
C ASP A 72 -8.47 -25.34 35.02
N LEU A 73 -8.08 -24.15 34.55
CA LEU A 73 -7.15 -23.27 35.28
C LEU A 73 -7.79 -22.63 36.53
N PHE A 74 -9.12 -22.61 36.62
CA PHE A 74 -9.85 -21.98 37.72
C PHE A 74 -10.65 -22.97 38.59
N SER A 75 -10.63 -24.27 38.26
CA SER A 75 -11.30 -25.29 39.08
C SER A 75 -10.57 -25.59 40.39
N GLU A 76 -9.29 -25.21 40.53
CA GLU A 76 -8.50 -25.39 41.76
C GLU A 76 -8.67 -24.26 42.78
N LEU A 77 -9.42 -23.20 42.45
CA LEU A 77 -9.64 -22.04 43.34
C LEU A 77 -11.00 -22.09 44.07
N SER A 78 -11.72 -23.21 43.99
CA SER A 78 -13.04 -23.38 44.62
C SER A 78 -13.02 -24.24 45.90
N GLU A 79 -11.95 -24.19 46.70
CA GLU A 79 -11.95 -24.62 48.10
C GLU A 79 -11.45 -23.51 49.04
#